data_AF-A0A498SQD5-F1
#
_entry.id   AF-A0A498SQD5-F1
#
_cell.length_a   1.000
_cell.length_b   1.000
_cell.length_c   1.000
_cell.angle_alpha   90.00
_cell.angle_beta   90.00
_cell.angle_gamma   90.00
#
_symmetry.space_group_name_H-M   'P 1'
#
loop_
_entity.id
_entity.type
_entity.pdbx_description
1 polymer ?
#
loop_
_entity_poly.entity_id
_entity_poly.type
_entity_poly.pdbx_seq_one_letter_code
_entity_poly.pdbx_strand_id
1 'polypeptide(L)'
;MQDERSLSRVQAACMAGVGHGPNGIDELRALSSNNSTNNADRWYTVEQFEREHVIEILEKLEKGDLNDDLWGKIILMEKCKCLAKFRRTTVIIDGSNDEYDGITLGFNHFENFDHDKDNNDIRHKIGDGVIIKIDGNGNIKAMARDLAPVIVQGWNDPTSKCIPEQLVVRKGRLK
;
A
#
# COMPACT_ATOMS: atom_id res chain seq x y z
N MET A 1 -18.14 35.49 -31.33
CA MET A 1 -18.15 36.22 -30.05
C MET A 1 -18.30 35.16 -28.98
N GLN A 2 -17.22 34.97 -28.20
CA GLN A 2 -17.05 33.93 -27.17
C GLN A 2 -17.76 34.32 -25.86
N ASP A 3 -17.77 33.34 -24.93
CA ASP A 3 -17.90 33.47 -23.46
C ASP A 3 -19.30 33.72 -22.86
N GLU A 4 -19.70 33.15 -21.71
CA GLU A 4 -19.14 32.15 -20.79
C GLU A 4 -20.25 31.70 -19.80
N ARG A 5 -20.09 30.50 -19.21
CA ARG A 5 -20.57 30.02 -17.88
C ARG A 5 -22.06 30.11 -17.47
N SER A 6 -22.62 28.93 -17.16
CA SER A 6 -23.12 28.65 -15.81
C SER A 6 -23.26 27.13 -15.57
N LEU A 7 -22.69 26.70 -14.45
CA LEU A 7 -22.71 25.35 -13.88
C LEU A 7 -24.12 24.91 -13.46
N SER A 8 -24.40 23.61 -13.58
CA SER A 8 -25.06 22.75 -12.57
C SER A 8 -25.90 21.68 -13.26
N ARG A 9 -25.52 20.41 -13.05
CA ARG A 9 -26.48 19.33 -12.75
C ARG A 9 -25.76 18.08 -12.26
N VAL A 10 -25.85 17.92 -10.95
CA VAL A 10 -25.48 16.73 -10.17
C VAL A 10 -26.63 15.72 -10.25
N GLN A 11 -26.37 14.48 -10.69
CA GLN A 11 -27.02 13.20 -10.36
C GLN A 11 -26.56 12.13 -11.38
N ALA A 12 -26.27 10.86 -11.09
CA ALA A 12 -26.63 10.02 -9.95
C ALA A 12 -25.72 8.77 -9.85
N ALA A 13 -25.66 8.22 -8.62
CA ALA A 13 -25.59 6.81 -8.21
C ALA A 13 -24.36 5.96 -8.62
N CYS A 14 -23.72 5.20 -7.72
CA CYS A 14 -24.36 4.18 -6.89
C CYS A 14 -23.87 4.14 -5.43
N MET A 15 -24.86 4.08 -4.55
CA MET A 15 -24.76 3.74 -3.13
C MET A 15 -24.65 2.22 -2.96
N ALA A 16 -23.86 1.76 -2.00
CA ALA A 16 -24.13 0.52 -1.27
C ALA A 16 -23.62 0.65 0.18
N GLY A 17 -24.55 0.73 1.13
CA GLY A 17 -24.37 0.33 2.54
C GLY A 17 -23.73 1.34 3.50
N VAL A 18 -24.55 2.19 4.13
CA VAL A 18 -24.21 2.85 5.39
C VAL A 18 -24.56 1.91 6.55
N GLY A 19 -23.56 1.50 7.31
CA GLY A 19 -23.72 1.03 8.68
C GLY A 19 -23.16 2.10 9.62
N HIS A 20 -24.03 2.89 10.24
CA HIS A 20 -23.65 3.82 11.32
C HIS A 20 -23.40 3.01 12.59
N GLY A 21 -22.12 2.83 12.95
CA GLY A 21 -21.69 2.40 14.29
C GLY A 21 -20.85 3.51 14.90
N PRO A 22 -21.08 3.93 16.15
CA PRO A 22 -20.27 4.94 16.80
C PRO A 22 -19.04 4.24 17.36
N ASN A 23 -18.04 3.95 16.52
CA ASN A 23 -16.67 3.60 16.91
C ASN A 23 -15.81 3.69 15.64
N GLY A 24 -14.82 4.59 15.66
CA GLY A 24 -13.92 4.83 14.54
C GLY A 24 -13.23 3.55 14.08
N ILE A 25 -13.62 3.08 12.91
CA ILE A 25 -12.89 2.07 12.16
C ILE A 25 -12.03 2.81 11.15
N ASP A 26 -10.73 2.89 11.44
CA ASP A 26 -9.73 3.34 10.49
C ASP A 26 -9.89 2.61 9.17
N GLU A 27 -10.15 3.39 8.12
CA GLU A 27 -10.66 2.95 6.84
C GLU A 27 -9.67 2.01 6.13
N LEU A 28 -9.77 0.72 6.44
CA LEU A 28 -9.31 -0.37 5.61
C LEU A 28 -10.19 -0.40 4.36
N ARG A 29 -9.75 0.26 3.29
CA ARG A 29 -10.26 -0.09 1.96
C ARG A 29 -9.48 -1.32 1.47
N ALA A 30 -9.79 -2.48 2.06
CA ALA A 30 -9.55 -3.73 1.36
C ALA A 30 -10.33 -3.63 0.05
N LEU A 31 -9.66 -3.71 -1.08
CA LEU A 31 -10.36 -3.87 -2.35
C LEU A 31 -10.95 -5.28 -2.32
N SER A 32 -12.14 -5.41 -1.72
CA SER A 32 -12.99 -6.58 -1.88
C SER A 32 -13.10 -6.83 -3.37
N SER A 33 -12.81 -8.07 -3.78
CA SER A 33 -12.84 -8.62 -5.13
C SER A 33 -14.14 -8.29 -5.87
N ASN A 34 -14.27 -7.06 -6.33
CA ASN A 34 -15.32 -6.65 -7.25
C ASN A 34 -14.68 -6.65 -8.63
N ASN A 35 -15.10 -7.64 -9.44
CA ASN A 35 -14.81 -7.79 -10.86
C ASN A 35 -15.02 -6.47 -11.62
N SER A 36 -13.99 -5.66 -11.68
CA SER A 36 -13.88 -4.59 -12.65
C SER A 36 -12.48 -4.70 -13.21
N THR A 37 -12.42 -5.09 -14.48
CA THR A 37 -11.31 -4.89 -15.40
C THR A 37 -11.03 -3.38 -15.57
N ASN A 38 -10.81 -2.67 -14.47
CA ASN A 38 -10.41 -1.28 -14.47
C ASN A 38 -8.89 -1.29 -14.53
N ASN A 39 -8.38 -0.88 -15.69
CA ASN A 39 -6.96 -0.60 -15.94
C ASN A 39 -6.38 0.47 -14.98
N ALA A 40 -7.20 1.02 -14.08
CA ALA A 40 -6.89 2.11 -13.15
C ALA A 40 -6.02 1.69 -11.95
N ASP A 41 -5.89 0.40 -11.63
CA ASP A 41 -5.06 -0.09 -10.51
C ASP A 41 -3.74 -0.73 -11.00
N ARG A 42 -3.28 -0.35 -12.20
CA ARG A 42 -2.04 -0.86 -12.79
C ARG A 42 -1.06 0.25 -13.14
N TRP A 43 0.19 0.07 -12.71
CA TRP A 43 1.29 0.96 -13.03
C TRP A 43 2.38 0.21 -13.78
N TYR A 44 2.89 0.82 -14.86
CA TYR A 44 3.94 0.24 -15.70
C TYR A 44 5.32 0.89 -15.45
N THR A 45 5.35 2.02 -14.75
CA THR A 45 6.59 2.69 -14.32
C THR A 45 6.51 3.09 -12.85
N VAL A 46 7.65 3.05 -12.16
CA VAL A 46 7.77 3.50 -10.76
C VAL A 46 7.45 4.99 -10.64
N GLU A 47 7.87 5.79 -11.61
CA GLU A 47 7.62 7.25 -11.62
C GLU A 47 6.14 7.60 -11.70
N GLN A 48 5.37 6.85 -12.52
CA GLN A 48 3.93 7.03 -12.61
C GLN A 48 3.27 6.65 -11.28
N PHE A 49 3.65 5.49 -10.74
CA PHE A 49 3.16 5.00 -9.44
C PHE A 49 3.42 6.00 -8.31
N GLU A 50 4.66 6.49 -8.17
CA GLU A 50 5.04 7.45 -7.13
C GLU A 50 4.24 8.76 -7.29
N ARG A 51 4.17 9.29 -8.52
CA ARG A 51 3.50 10.56 -8.80
C ARG A 51 2.01 10.55 -8.47
N GLU A 52 1.28 9.54 -8.95
CA GLU A 52 -0.17 9.46 -8.73
C GLU A 52 -0.51 9.32 -7.25
N HIS A 53 0.28 8.55 -6.50
CA HIS A 53 0.05 8.37 -5.07
C HIS A 53 0.43 9.60 -4.24
N VAL A 54 1.47 10.34 -4.63
CA VAL A 54 1.81 11.62 -3.99
C VAL A 54 0.71 12.65 -4.21
N ILE A 55 0.21 12.79 -5.45
CA ILE A 55 -0.90 13.69 -5.77
C ILE A 55 -2.14 13.33 -4.93
N GLU A 56 -2.53 12.05 -4.85
CA GLU A 56 -3.68 11.60 -4.05
C GLU A 56 -3.54 12.01 -2.56
N ILE A 57 -2.34 11.93 -2.00
CA ILE A 57 -2.09 12.30 -0.60
C ILE A 57 -2.11 13.82 -0.42
N LEU A 58 -1.54 14.59 -1.35
CA LEU A 58 -1.56 16.04 -1.31
C LEU A 58 -2.98 16.59 -1.40
N GLU A 59 -3.81 16.06 -2.30
CA GLU A 59 -5.21 16.47 -2.43
C GLU A 59 -6.03 16.18 -1.16
N LYS A 60 -5.78 15.04 -0.50
CA LYS A 60 -6.43 14.71 0.77
C LYS A 60 -5.96 15.61 1.90
N LEU A 61 -4.66 15.95 1.91
CA LEU A 61 -4.09 16.88 2.88
C LEU A 61 -4.71 18.28 2.73
N GLU A 62 -4.83 18.79 1.51
CA GLU A 62 -5.44 20.09 1.23
C GLU A 62 -6.92 20.16 1.65
N LYS A 63 -7.64 19.04 1.55
CA LYS A 63 -9.04 18.92 1.97
C LYS A 63 -9.22 18.74 3.48
N GLY A 64 -8.15 18.45 4.22
CA GLY A 64 -8.21 18.08 5.63
C GLY A 64 -8.77 16.66 5.88
N ASP A 65 -8.73 15.79 4.87
CA ASP A 65 -9.25 14.41 4.91
C ASP A 65 -8.19 13.39 5.40
N LEU A 66 -7.18 13.85 6.16
CA LEU A 66 -6.14 13.01 6.76
C LEU A 66 -6.24 13.10 8.28
N ASN A 67 -6.25 11.94 8.93
CA ASN A 67 -6.15 11.85 10.38
C ASN A 67 -4.68 12.04 10.81
N ASP A 68 -4.46 12.79 11.88
CA ASP A 68 -3.13 13.13 12.42
C ASP A 68 -2.36 11.88 12.92
N ASP A 69 -3.07 10.80 13.24
CA ASP A 69 -2.46 9.53 13.66
C ASP A 69 -1.82 8.73 12.51
N LEU A 70 -1.97 9.19 11.26
CA LEU A 70 -1.49 8.50 10.06
C LEU A 70 -0.11 9.01 9.66
N TRP A 71 0.92 8.16 9.74
CA TRP A 71 2.30 8.52 9.37
C TRP A 71 2.71 8.09 7.96
N GLY A 72 1.94 7.21 7.32
CA GLY A 72 2.35 6.60 6.07
C GLY A 72 1.23 5.88 5.35
N LYS A 73 1.47 5.55 4.08
CA LYS A 73 0.60 4.74 3.24
C LYS A 73 1.40 3.54 2.74
N ILE A 74 0.98 2.35 3.14
CA ILE A 74 1.59 1.09 2.70
C ILE A 74 0.74 0.54 1.58
N ILE A 75 1.36 0.23 0.45
CA ILE A 75 0.69 -0.31 -0.74
C ILE A 75 1.29 -1.68 -1.00
N LEU A 76 0.47 -2.73 -0.82
CA LEU A 76 0.87 -4.07 -1.21
C LEU A 76 0.65 -4.25 -2.69
N MET A 77 1.66 -4.78 -3.39
CA MET A 77 1.58 -5.02 -4.82
C MET A 77 2.02 -6.44 -5.16
N GLU A 78 1.36 -7.02 -6.15
CA GLU A 78 1.91 -8.17 -6.87
C GLU A 78 1.95 -7.82 -8.36
N LYS A 79 3.14 -7.94 -8.96
CA LYS A 79 3.43 -7.45 -10.31
C LYS A 79 3.05 -5.96 -10.40
N CYS A 80 2.10 -5.61 -11.26
CA CYS A 80 1.64 -4.24 -11.49
C CYS A 80 0.35 -3.90 -10.73
N LYS A 81 -0.21 -4.81 -9.93
CA LYS A 81 -1.55 -4.64 -9.30
C LYS A 81 -1.43 -4.28 -7.82
N CYS A 82 -2.18 -3.26 -7.38
CA CYS A 82 -2.38 -2.97 -5.96
C CYS A 82 -3.33 -3.98 -5.31
N LEU A 83 -2.93 -4.56 -4.19
CA LEU A 83 -3.72 -5.50 -3.40
C LEU A 83 -4.41 -4.81 -2.22
N ALA A 84 -3.71 -3.94 -1.49
CA ALA A 84 -4.29 -3.18 -0.38
C ALA A 84 -3.50 -1.94 0.04
N LYS A 85 -4.16 -1.05 0.80
CA LYS A 85 -3.64 0.24 1.29
C LYS A 85 -3.84 0.38 2.81
N PHE A 86 -2.78 0.69 3.58
CA PHE A 86 -2.83 0.81 5.06
C PHE A 86 -2.13 2.05 5.59
N ARG A 87 -2.49 2.49 6.81
CA ARG A 87 -1.95 3.68 7.46
C ARG A 87 -1.77 3.50 8.99
N ARG A 88 -0.78 2.71 9.45
CA ARG A 88 -0.64 2.23 10.86
C ARG A 88 0.79 2.13 11.35
N THR A 89 1.11 2.52 12.60
CA THR A 89 2.48 2.74 13.15
C THR A 89 3.41 1.53 13.09
N THR A 90 2.83 0.34 13.18
CA THR A 90 3.52 -0.93 12.98
C THR A 90 2.64 -1.81 12.11
N VAL A 91 3.27 -2.48 11.15
CA VAL A 91 2.61 -3.52 10.36
C VAL A 91 3.53 -4.72 10.23
N ILE A 92 2.95 -5.91 10.27
CA ILE A 92 3.59 -7.17 9.91
C ILE A 92 2.93 -7.64 8.61
N ILE A 93 3.74 -7.93 7.61
CA ILE A 93 3.29 -8.56 6.36
C ILE A 93 3.92 -9.94 6.30
N ASP A 94 3.12 -10.99 6.34
CA ASP A 94 3.58 -12.39 6.29
C ASP A 94 2.92 -13.17 5.16
N GLY A 95 3.26 -14.46 5.04
CA GLY A 95 2.72 -15.37 4.02
C GLY A 95 1.44 -16.09 4.43
N SER A 96 0.77 -15.71 5.51
CA SER A 96 -0.49 -16.34 5.93
C SER A 96 -1.65 -15.95 5.00
N ASN A 97 -2.78 -16.66 5.12
CA ASN A 97 -4.05 -16.30 4.48
C ASN A 97 -4.93 -15.44 5.39
N ASP A 98 -4.39 -15.00 6.53
CA ASP A 98 -5.17 -14.35 7.57
C ASP A 98 -5.54 -12.93 7.15
N GLU A 99 -6.79 -12.57 7.45
CA GLU A 99 -7.28 -11.20 7.33
C GLU A 99 -6.46 -10.25 8.21
N TYR A 100 -6.51 -8.95 7.89
CA TYR A 100 -5.83 -7.95 8.69
C TYR A 100 -6.40 -7.88 10.10
N ASP A 101 -5.58 -8.19 11.11
CA ASP A 101 -5.99 -8.20 12.52
C ASP A 101 -5.77 -6.86 13.25
N GLY A 102 -5.30 -5.83 12.55
CA GLY A 102 -4.91 -4.54 13.12
C GLY A 102 -3.39 -4.36 13.29
N ILE A 103 -2.60 -5.42 13.16
CA ILE A 103 -1.13 -5.40 13.22
C ILE A 103 -0.54 -6.23 12.08
N THR A 104 -1.03 -7.43 11.89
CA THR A 104 -0.54 -8.45 10.95
C THR A 104 -1.49 -8.58 9.78
N LEU A 105 -0.92 -8.72 8.59
CA LEU A 105 -1.62 -8.96 7.35
C LEU A 105 -0.99 -10.13 6.61
N GLY A 106 -1.80 -11.15 6.37
CA GLY A 106 -1.45 -12.22 5.46
C GLY A 106 -1.42 -11.73 4.02
N PHE A 107 -0.26 -11.73 3.38
CA PHE A 107 -0.15 -11.45 1.95
C PHE A 107 -0.98 -12.43 1.13
N ASN A 108 -1.07 -13.69 1.59
CA ASN A 108 -1.80 -14.71 0.87
C ASN A 108 -3.32 -14.59 0.97
N HIS A 109 -3.83 -13.75 1.87
CA HIS A 109 -5.25 -13.39 1.96
C HIS A 109 -5.80 -12.81 0.65
N PHE A 110 -4.96 -12.08 -0.11
CA PHE A 110 -5.38 -11.49 -1.38
C PHE A 110 -5.34 -12.51 -2.51
N GLU A 111 -6.49 -12.93 -3.00
CA GLU A 111 -6.57 -13.79 -4.18
C GLU A 111 -6.03 -13.10 -5.44
N ASN A 112 -5.21 -13.83 -6.19
CA ASN A 112 -4.78 -13.41 -7.53
C ASN A 112 -5.39 -14.31 -8.59
N PHE A 113 -6.17 -13.69 -9.49
CA PHE A 113 -6.78 -14.35 -10.65
C PHE A 113 -5.77 -14.81 -11.70
N ASP A 114 -4.54 -14.30 -11.65
CA ASP A 114 -3.46 -14.68 -12.57
C ASP A 114 -2.74 -15.90 -11.96
N HIS A 115 -3.44 -17.04 -11.99
CA HIS A 115 -2.96 -18.35 -11.55
C HIS A 115 -1.87 -18.89 -12.49
N ASP A 116 -0.80 -18.12 -12.66
CA ASP A 116 0.44 -18.62 -13.20
C ASP A 116 1.09 -19.49 -12.13
N LYS A 117 1.39 -20.75 -12.45
CA LYS A 117 1.90 -21.74 -11.49
C LYS A 117 3.15 -21.26 -10.75
N ASP A 118 3.94 -20.40 -11.39
CA ASP A 118 5.16 -19.81 -10.84
C ASP A 118 4.91 -18.82 -9.68
N ASN A 119 3.75 -18.14 -9.65
CA ASN A 119 3.45 -17.16 -8.58
C ASN A 119 3.16 -17.84 -7.25
N ASN A 120 2.58 -19.04 -7.29
CA ASN A 120 2.25 -19.80 -6.08
C ASN A 120 3.52 -20.19 -5.30
N ASP A 121 4.59 -20.53 -6.02
CA ASP A 121 5.87 -20.92 -5.42
C ASP A 121 6.60 -19.78 -4.72
N ILE A 122 6.42 -18.53 -5.17
CA ILE A 122 7.02 -17.36 -4.50
C ILE A 122 6.21 -16.97 -3.27
N ARG A 123 4.87 -17.02 -3.37
CA ARG A 123 3.95 -16.70 -2.29
C ARG A 123 4.12 -17.62 -1.07
N HIS A 124 4.41 -18.90 -1.30
CA HIS A 124 4.73 -19.84 -0.22
C HIS A 124 6.09 -19.58 0.44
N LYS A 125 7.01 -18.86 -0.22
CA LYS A 125 8.33 -18.53 0.34
C LYS A 125 8.32 -17.29 1.23
N ILE A 126 7.21 -16.55 1.32
CA ILE A 126 7.13 -15.34 2.15
C ILE A 126 7.36 -15.66 3.63
N GLY A 127 6.81 -16.78 4.12
CA GLY A 127 6.98 -17.24 5.49
C GLY A 127 6.51 -16.19 6.51
N ASP A 128 7.29 -15.94 7.57
CA ASP A 128 6.99 -14.92 8.58
C ASP A 128 7.16 -13.46 8.08
N GLY A 129 7.70 -13.30 6.87
CA GLY A 129 7.74 -12.05 6.11
C GLY A 129 8.56 -10.92 6.74
N VAL A 130 7.95 -9.74 6.89
CA VAL A 130 8.64 -8.51 7.32
C VAL A 130 7.79 -7.74 8.34
N ILE A 131 8.45 -7.16 9.33
CA ILE A 131 7.85 -6.15 10.21
C ILE A 131 8.38 -4.77 9.82
N ILE A 132 7.48 -3.80 9.72
CA ILE A 132 7.78 -2.40 9.42
C ILE A 132 7.19 -1.55 10.53
N LYS A 133 7.99 -0.63 11.08
CA LYS A 133 7.56 0.28 12.14
C LYS A 133 8.20 1.65 11.98
N ILE A 134 7.51 2.69 12.44
CA ILE A 134 8.10 4.02 12.62
C ILE A 134 8.56 4.19 14.08
N ASP A 135 9.71 4.82 14.29
CA ASP A 135 10.13 5.23 15.64
C ASP A 135 9.72 6.67 15.96
N GLY A 136 9.89 7.08 17.22
CA GLY A 136 9.51 8.43 17.67
C GLY A 136 10.27 9.59 17.02
N ASN A 137 11.34 9.30 16.26
CA ASN A 137 12.11 10.29 15.52
C ASN A 137 11.68 10.35 14.04
N GLY A 138 10.67 9.57 13.65
CA GLY A 138 10.20 9.47 12.27
C GLY A 138 11.01 8.52 11.39
N ASN A 139 11.96 7.75 11.95
CA ASN A 139 12.70 6.76 11.16
C ASN A 139 11.83 5.53 10.90
N ILE A 140 11.81 5.06 9.65
CA ILE A 140 11.18 3.79 9.29
C ILE A 140 12.19 2.66 9.50
N LYS A 141 11.84 1.71 10.36
CA LYS A 141 12.61 0.50 10.65
C LYS A 141 11.90 -0.70 10.04
N ALA A 142 12.67 -1.57 9.39
CA ALA A 142 12.18 -2.84 8.88
C ALA A 142 13.09 -3.98 9.35
N MET A 143 12.53 -5.16 9.57
CA MET A 143 13.25 -6.38 9.93
C MET A 143 12.63 -7.56 9.20
N ALA A 144 13.47 -8.35 8.53
CA ALA A 144 13.05 -9.62 7.96
C ALA A 144 12.82 -10.63 9.09
N ARG A 145 11.73 -11.37 9.03
CA ARG A 145 11.32 -12.29 10.11
C ARG A 145 11.59 -13.76 9.79
N ASP A 146 11.88 -14.07 8.53
CA ASP A 146 12.13 -15.44 8.06
C ASP A 146 13.43 -15.54 7.23
N LEU A 147 13.74 -16.75 6.75
CA LEU A 147 14.90 -17.11 5.93
C LEU A 147 14.84 -16.52 4.52
N ALA A 148 13.65 -16.21 4.02
CA ALA A 148 13.48 -15.64 2.69
C ALA A 148 14.09 -14.23 2.62
N PRO A 149 14.98 -13.95 1.65
CA PRO A 149 15.61 -12.64 1.56
C PRO A 149 14.60 -11.52 1.29
N VAL A 150 14.57 -10.51 2.15
CA VAL A 150 13.83 -9.25 1.92
C VAL A 150 14.80 -8.20 1.40
N ILE A 151 14.51 -7.64 0.22
CA ILE A 151 15.39 -6.69 -0.48
C ILE A 151 14.72 -5.32 -0.56
N VAL A 152 15.31 -4.32 0.09
CA VAL A 152 14.89 -2.92 -0.01
C VAL A 152 15.37 -2.36 -1.33
N GLN A 153 14.46 -1.88 -2.17
CA GLN A 153 14.78 -1.25 -3.46
C GLN A 153 15.30 0.20 -3.27
N GLY A 154 16.03 0.72 -4.26
CA GLY A 154 16.62 2.07 -4.21
C GLY A 154 17.92 2.18 -3.41
N TRP A 155 18.43 1.09 -2.85
CA TRP A 155 19.72 1.05 -2.13
C TRP A 155 20.92 1.45 -2.98
N ASN A 156 20.79 1.35 -4.30
CA ASN A 156 21.82 1.68 -5.29
C ASN A 156 21.85 3.17 -5.68
N ASP A 157 20.90 3.97 -5.18
CA ASP A 157 20.87 5.42 -5.36
C ASP A 157 20.61 6.14 -4.02
N PRO A 158 21.57 6.05 -3.07
CA PRO A 158 21.42 6.65 -1.75
C PRO A 158 21.47 8.18 -1.78
N THR A 159 21.83 8.80 -2.90
CA THR A 159 21.85 10.25 -3.07
C THR A 159 20.46 10.83 -3.33
N SER A 160 19.60 10.09 -4.05
CA SER A 160 18.23 10.53 -4.32
C SER A 160 17.19 9.91 -3.37
N LYS A 161 17.55 8.83 -2.65
CA LYS A 161 16.66 8.09 -1.75
C LYS A 161 17.17 8.12 -0.31
N CYS A 162 16.23 8.15 0.65
CA CYS A 162 16.52 8.16 2.09
C CYS A 162 16.89 6.76 2.62
N ILE A 163 17.95 6.14 2.10
CA ILE A 163 18.40 4.80 2.49
C ILE A 163 19.64 4.90 3.40
N PRO A 164 19.66 4.23 4.56
CA PRO A 164 20.83 4.23 5.45
C PRO A 164 22.02 3.49 4.82
N GLU A 165 23.23 3.98 5.08
CA GLU A 165 24.49 3.41 4.58
C GLU A 165 24.63 1.90 4.86
N GLN A 166 24.13 1.45 6.03
CA GLN A 166 24.13 0.03 6.39
C GLN A 166 23.40 -0.86 5.37
N LEU A 167 22.30 -0.38 4.78
CA LEU A 167 21.57 -1.10 3.74
C LEU A 167 22.28 -1.02 2.39
N VAL A 168 22.96 0.10 2.09
CA VAL A 168 23.79 0.25 0.88
C VAL A 168 24.91 -0.80 0.87
N VAL A 169 25.65 -0.93 1.98
CA VAL A 169 26.72 -1.93 2.15
C VAL A 169 26.18 -3.36 2.01
N ARG A 170 24.96 -3.60 2.46
CA ARG A 170 24.29 -4.91 2.38
C ARG A 170 23.56 -5.14 1.06
N LYS A 171 23.69 -4.24 0.08
CA LYS A 171 22.99 -4.31 -1.23
C LYS A 171 21.47 -4.47 -1.06
N GLY A 172 20.89 -3.72 -0.13
CA GLY A 172 19.46 -3.71 0.18
C GLY A 172 18.96 -4.89 1.02
N ARG A 173 19.80 -5.87 1.39
CA ARG A 173 19.37 -7.03 2.17
C ARG A 173 19.03 -6.64 3.62
N LEU A 174 17.77 -6.83 3.99
CA LEU A 174 17.33 -6.75 5.38
C LEU A 174 17.77 -7.98 6.17
N LYS A 175 17.97 -7.79 7.48
CA LYS A 175 18.26 -8.82 8.47
C LYS A 175 17.37 -8.60 9.68
#